data_AF-A0A849MK08-F1
#
_entry.id   AF-A0A849MK08-F1
#
_cell.length_a   1.000
_cell.length_b   1.000
_cell.length_c   1.000
_cell.angle_alpha   90.00
_cell.angle_beta   90.00
_cell.angle_gamma   90.00
#
_symmetry.space_group_name_H-M   'P 1'
#
loop_
_entity.id
_entity.type
_entity.pdbx_description
1 polymer ?
#
loop_
_entity_poly.entity_id
_entity_poly.type
_entity_poly.pdbx_seq_one_letter_code
_entity_poly.pdbx_strand_id
1 'polypeptide(L)'
;MGIINRITTTLTASVDKAVSQVENHDAVIDVSIKDCRAALAKAQVRYSRVKKDRENLQSRLKELQQMEVTWENRAKSVAEQNEKMALDCLHRKNICKQRIVSIQQSLSQHEKLEQKVSASIAKIEQRLSRITQQRNMMRSRHSAADALRTINSIEGSAGNDVDDTFERWEMLISEAEYEVGQEIESIDLLDKSFCEKEDEETLRAELAALMSNKEDEHHE
;
A
#
# COMPACT_ATOMS: atom_id res chain seq x y z
N MET A 1 32.55 -33.23 33.07
CA MET A 1 33.54 -32.18 33.36
C MET A 1 33.86 -31.45 32.07
N GLY A 2 33.34 -30.22 31.94
CA GLY A 2 33.87 -29.18 31.05
C GLY A 2 33.56 -29.33 29.55
N ILE A 3 33.39 -28.28 28.75
CA ILE A 3 33.36 -26.83 28.99
C ILE A 3 32.52 -26.29 27.83
N ILE A 4 31.43 -25.59 28.16
CA ILE A 4 30.73 -24.72 27.24
C ILE A 4 31.72 -23.60 26.91
N ASN A 5 32.43 -23.71 25.80
CA ASN A 5 33.32 -22.66 25.31
C ASN A 5 33.20 -22.55 23.80
N ARG A 6 32.22 -21.75 23.38
CA ARG A 6 32.39 -20.62 22.44
C ARG A 6 31.03 -20.00 22.17
N ILE A 7 30.62 -19.14 23.10
CA ILE A 7 29.65 -18.08 22.84
C ILE A 7 30.47 -16.94 22.24
N THR A 8 30.50 -16.84 20.92
CA THR A 8 30.81 -15.63 20.16
C THR A 8 30.66 -16.04 18.70
N THR A 9 29.49 -15.75 18.13
CA THR A 9 29.25 -15.27 16.76
C THR A 9 27.76 -15.41 16.51
N THR A 10 26.94 -14.51 17.04
CA THR A 10 25.71 -14.07 16.34
C THR A 10 25.21 -12.77 16.96
N LEU A 11 25.69 -11.64 16.46
CA LEU A 11 25.06 -10.34 16.70
C LEU A 11 24.72 -9.67 15.37
N THR A 12 24.21 -10.45 14.41
CA THR A 12 23.61 -9.94 13.16
C THR A 12 22.50 -10.84 12.56
N ALA A 13 21.98 -11.85 13.27
CA ALA A 13 20.96 -12.76 12.71
C ALA A 13 19.49 -12.43 13.08
N SER A 14 19.24 -11.33 13.79
CA SER A 14 17.85 -10.91 14.12
C SER A 14 17.15 -10.19 12.97
N VAL A 15 17.90 -9.63 12.02
CA VAL A 15 17.32 -9.03 10.80
C VAL A 15 16.81 -10.12 9.87
N ASP A 16 17.61 -11.15 9.57
CA ASP A 16 17.21 -12.25 8.68
C ASP A 16 15.99 -13.03 9.19
N LYS A 17 15.84 -13.21 10.51
CA LYS A 17 14.70 -13.95 11.08
C LYS A 17 13.40 -13.16 11.06
N ALA A 18 13.47 -11.83 11.24
CA ALA A 18 12.30 -10.95 11.13
C ALA A 18 11.90 -10.71 9.66
N VAL A 19 12.89 -10.54 8.77
CA VAL A 19 12.68 -10.38 7.31
C VAL A 19 12.06 -11.65 6.73
N SER A 20 12.64 -12.83 6.98
CA SER A 20 12.08 -14.10 6.49
C SER A 20 10.69 -14.41 7.05
N GLN A 21 10.40 -14.02 8.29
CA GLN A 21 9.06 -14.17 8.86
C GLN A 21 8.05 -13.22 8.20
N VAL A 22 8.41 -11.96 7.91
CA VAL A 22 7.52 -11.00 7.23
C VAL A 22 7.29 -11.38 5.77
N GLU A 23 8.33 -11.77 5.02
CA GLU A 23 8.20 -12.28 3.64
C GLU A 23 7.22 -13.46 3.57
N ASN A 24 7.25 -14.34 4.58
CA ASN A 24 6.32 -15.46 4.67
C ASN A 24 4.86 -15.01 4.87
N HIS A 25 4.59 -13.99 5.70
CA HIS A 25 3.22 -13.47 5.88
C HIS A 25 2.70 -12.79 4.63
N ASP A 26 3.54 -12.01 3.94
CA ASP A 26 3.17 -11.30 2.73
C ASP A 26 2.85 -12.30 1.59
N ALA A 27 3.67 -13.34 1.44
CA ALA A 27 3.43 -14.43 0.50
C ALA A 27 2.10 -15.15 0.79
N VAL A 28 1.81 -15.46 2.06
CA VAL A 28 0.54 -16.10 2.46
C VAL A 28 -0.67 -15.22 2.13
N ILE A 29 -0.57 -13.90 2.38
CA ILE A 29 -1.64 -12.95 2.04
C ILE A 29 -1.84 -12.86 0.52
N ASP A 30 -0.75 -12.82 -0.25
CA ASP A 30 -0.82 -12.76 -1.72
C ASP A 30 -1.43 -14.04 -2.32
N VAL A 31 -1.14 -15.21 -1.76
CA VAL A 31 -1.83 -16.47 -2.11
C VAL A 31 -3.33 -16.36 -1.77
N SER A 32 -3.69 -15.86 -0.59
CA SER A 32 -5.10 -15.69 -0.21
C SER A 32 -5.87 -14.73 -1.13
N ILE A 33 -5.23 -13.63 -1.54
CA ILE A 33 -5.78 -12.68 -2.53
C ILE A 33 -5.99 -13.37 -3.88
N LYS A 34 -5.01 -14.16 -4.33
CA LYS A 34 -5.10 -14.91 -5.58
C LYS A 34 -6.25 -15.93 -5.56
N ASP A 35 -6.39 -16.67 -4.45
CA ASP A 35 -7.47 -17.64 -4.27
C ASP A 35 -8.84 -16.97 -4.25
N CYS A 36 -8.96 -15.83 -3.56
CA CYS A 36 -10.20 -15.04 -3.55
C CYS A 36 -10.57 -14.56 -4.97
N ARG A 37 -9.60 -14.08 -5.75
CA ARG A 37 -9.82 -13.67 -7.15
C ARG A 37 -10.24 -14.86 -8.03
N ALA A 38 -9.60 -16.02 -7.87
CA ALA A 38 -9.97 -17.22 -8.60
C ALA A 38 -11.38 -17.70 -8.24
N ALA A 39 -11.75 -17.66 -6.95
CA ALA A 39 -13.09 -17.98 -6.48
C ALA A 39 -14.12 -16.99 -7.03
N LEU A 40 -13.82 -15.69 -7.05
CA LEU A 40 -14.66 -14.64 -7.63
C LEU A 40 -14.92 -14.90 -9.12
N ALA A 41 -13.87 -15.15 -9.90
CA ALA A 41 -14.01 -15.42 -11.34
C ALA A 41 -14.88 -16.66 -11.60
N LYS A 42 -14.66 -17.75 -10.85
CA LYS A 42 -15.51 -18.95 -10.93
C LYS A 42 -16.96 -18.65 -10.56
N ALA A 43 -17.19 -17.84 -9.53
CA ALA A 43 -18.53 -17.45 -9.10
C ALA A 43 -19.23 -16.58 -10.16
N GLN A 44 -18.53 -15.63 -10.78
CA GLN A 44 -19.07 -14.79 -11.86
C GLN A 44 -19.48 -15.62 -13.08
N VAL A 45 -18.68 -16.60 -13.50
CA VAL A 45 -19.05 -17.51 -14.60
C VAL A 45 -20.32 -18.30 -14.26
N ARG A 46 -20.42 -18.82 -13.04
CA ARG A 46 -21.63 -19.53 -12.57
C ARG A 46 -22.85 -18.61 -12.51
N TYR A 47 -22.68 -17.38 -12.02
CA TYR A 47 -23.72 -16.37 -11.99
C TYR A 47 -24.26 -16.07 -13.39
N SER A 48 -23.37 -15.81 -14.36
CA SER A 48 -23.75 -15.57 -15.75
C SER A 48 -24.52 -16.74 -16.37
N ARG A 49 -24.14 -17.98 -16.05
CA ARG A 49 -24.88 -19.17 -16.51
C ARG A 49 -26.28 -19.23 -15.91
N VAL A 50 -26.42 -19.04 -14.60
CA VAL A 50 -27.73 -19.04 -13.92
C VAL A 50 -28.62 -17.93 -14.46
N LYS A 51 -28.07 -16.73 -14.68
CA LYS A 51 -28.77 -15.60 -15.28
C LYS A 51 -29.27 -15.92 -16.69
N LYS A 52 -28.42 -16.49 -17.54
CA LYS A 52 -28.80 -16.93 -18.89
C LYS A 52 -29.90 -17.99 -18.86
N ASP A 53 -29.81 -18.96 -17.96
CA ASP A 53 -30.85 -19.98 -17.79
C ASP A 53 -32.20 -19.36 -17.39
N ARG A 54 -32.19 -18.36 -16.49
CA ARG A 54 -33.39 -17.58 -16.13
C ARG A 54 -33.97 -16.83 -17.33
N GLU A 55 -33.13 -16.16 -18.12
CA GLU A 55 -33.55 -15.42 -19.32
C GLU A 55 -34.17 -16.34 -20.38
N ASN A 56 -33.62 -17.55 -20.55
CA ASN A 56 -34.20 -18.58 -21.42
C ASN A 56 -35.58 -19.04 -20.92
N LEU A 57 -35.73 -19.27 -19.60
CA LEU A 57 -37.01 -19.62 -19.00
C LEU A 57 -38.04 -18.49 -19.16
N GLN A 58 -37.63 -17.23 -19.01
CA GLN A 58 -38.49 -16.06 -19.23
C GLN A 58 -38.99 -15.96 -20.67
N SER A 59 -38.10 -16.17 -21.65
CA SER A 59 -38.47 -16.19 -23.07
C SER A 59 -39.49 -17.29 -23.35
N ARG A 60 -39.23 -18.51 -22.84
CA ARG A 60 -40.14 -19.65 -23.00
C ARG A 60 -41.50 -19.46 -22.31
N LEU A 61 -41.50 -18.80 -21.15
CA LEU A 61 -42.73 -18.42 -20.45
C LEU A 61 -43.58 -17.50 -21.34
N LYS A 62 -42.96 -16.47 -21.91
CA LYS A 62 -43.63 -15.50 -22.79
C LYS A 62 -44.21 -16.16 -24.03
N GLU A 63 -43.47 -17.07 -24.67
CA GLU A 63 -43.96 -17.87 -25.81
C GLU A 63 -45.19 -18.70 -25.43
N LEU A 64 -45.15 -19.40 -24.29
CA LEU A 64 -46.30 -20.20 -23.84
C LEU A 64 -47.52 -19.35 -23.51
N GLN A 65 -47.33 -18.17 -22.91
CA GLN A 65 -48.41 -17.22 -22.65
C GLN A 65 -49.04 -16.71 -23.94
N GLN A 66 -48.24 -16.40 -24.97
CA GLN A 66 -48.76 -16.03 -26.28
C GLN A 66 -49.52 -17.17 -26.95
N MET A 67 -49.01 -18.41 -26.84
CA MET A 67 -49.71 -19.60 -27.33
C MET A 67 -51.03 -19.83 -26.59
N GLU A 68 -51.08 -19.64 -25.27
CA GLU A 68 -52.30 -19.75 -24.47
C GLU A 68 -53.39 -18.80 -24.98
N VAL A 69 -53.05 -17.52 -25.17
CA VAL A 69 -53.95 -16.49 -25.71
C VAL A 69 -54.39 -16.83 -27.13
N THR A 70 -53.47 -17.33 -27.95
CA THR A 70 -53.76 -17.73 -29.34
C THR A 70 -54.77 -18.88 -29.37
N TRP A 71 -54.59 -19.91 -28.53
CA TRP A 71 -55.54 -21.03 -28.44
C TRP A 71 -56.89 -20.61 -27.87
N GLU A 72 -56.91 -19.67 -26.94
CA GLU A 72 -58.16 -19.08 -26.45
C GLU A 72 -58.93 -18.37 -27.56
N ASN A 73 -58.27 -17.51 -28.33
CA ASN A 73 -58.91 -16.77 -29.41
C ASN A 73 -59.40 -17.71 -30.52
N ARG A 74 -58.62 -18.74 -30.85
CA ARG A 74 -59.04 -19.79 -31.81
C ARG A 74 -60.25 -20.57 -31.31
N ALA A 75 -60.29 -20.94 -30.03
CA ALA A 75 -61.44 -21.62 -29.45
C ALA A 75 -62.71 -20.77 -29.57
N LYS A 76 -62.62 -19.45 -29.29
CA LYS A 76 -63.73 -18.51 -29.43
C LYS A 76 -64.21 -18.39 -30.88
N SER A 77 -63.31 -18.32 -31.86
CA SER A 77 -63.68 -18.15 -33.27
C SER A 77 -64.38 -19.37 -33.88
N VAL A 78 -64.06 -20.59 -33.42
CA VAL A 78 -64.66 -21.82 -33.98
C VAL A 78 -65.83 -22.36 -33.16
N ALA A 79 -66.13 -21.78 -31.99
CA ALA A 79 -67.13 -22.29 -31.05
C ALA A 79 -68.53 -22.43 -31.66
N GLU A 80 -68.96 -21.47 -32.48
CA GLU A 80 -70.29 -21.46 -33.10
C GLU A 80 -70.40 -22.44 -34.28
N GLN A 81 -69.27 -22.77 -34.93
CA GLN A 81 -69.24 -23.57 -36.16
C GLN A 81 -68.91 -25.04 -35.90
N ASN A 82 -68.01 -25.31 -34.95
CA ASN A 82 -67.51 -26.65 -34.66
C ASN A 82 -67.07 -26.77 -33.19
N GLU A 83 -68.00 -27.23 -32.35
CA GLU A 83 -67.78 -27.41 -30.92
C GLU A 83 -66.60 -28.35 -30.61
N LYS A 84 -66.46 -29.45 -31.36
CA LYS A 84 -65.35 -30.41 -31.15
C LYS A 84 -64.00 -29.74 -31.34
N MET A 85 -63.85 -28.93 -32.40
CA MET A 85 -62.60 -28.20 -32.67
C MET A 85 -62.32 -27.12 -31.62
N ALA A 86 -63.37 -26.50 -31.07
CA ALA A 86 -63.24 -25.55 -29.96
C ALA A 86 -62.74 -26.24 -28.68
N LEU A 87 -63.27 -27.42 -28.35
CA LEU A 87 -62.81 -28.25 -27.23
C LEU A 87 -61.34 -28.66 -27.38
N ASP A 88 -60.90 -29.05 -28.58
CA ASP A 88 -59.49 -29.36 -28.86
C ASP A 88 -58.57 -28.14 -28.64
N CYS A 89 -59.00 -26.94 -29.03
CA CYS A 89 -58.26 -25.71 -28.78
C CYS A 89 -58.16 -25.42 -27.27
N LEU A 90 -59.24 -25.61 -26.52
CA LEU A 90 -59.24 -25.47 -25.06
C LEU A 90 -58.35 -26.50 -24.38
N HIS A 91 -58.31 -27.74 -24.88
CA HIS A 91 -57.39 -28.76 -24.39
C HIS A 91 -55.93 -28.32 -24.55
N ARG A 92 -55.56 -27.81 -25.73
CA ARG A 92 -54.20 -27.27 -25.98
C ARG A 92 -53.87 -26.06 -25.10
N LYS A 93 -54.85 -25.16 -24.88
CA LYS A 93 -54.72 -24.05 -23.93
C LYS A 93 -54.41 -24.56 -22.51
N ASN A 94 -55.12 -25.58 -22.05
CA ASN A 94 -54.89 -26.15 -20.72
C ASN A 94 -53.50 -26.78 -20.58
N ILE A 95 -52.97 -27.42 -21.63
CA ILE A 95 -51.58 -27.89 -21.66
C ILE A 95 -50.60 -26.71 -21.53
N CYS A 96 -50.84 -25.60 -22.25
CA CYS A 96 -50.03 -24.38 -22.11
C CYS A 96 -50.06 -23.86 -20.66
N LYS A 97 -51.24 -23.78 -20.03
CA LYS A 97 -51.38 -23.36 -18.62
C LYS A 97 -50.59 -24.21 -17.65
N GLN A 98 -50.66 -25.54 -17.78
CA GLN A 98 -49.90 -26.45 -16.91
C GLN A 98 -48.39 -26.24 -17.06
N ARG A 99 -47.91 -26.05 -18.30
CA ARG A 99 -46.50 -25.76 -18.58
C ARG A 99 -46.08 -24.39 -18.05
N ILE A 100 -46.93 -23.37 -18.15
CA ILE A 100 -46.70 -22.03 -17.60
C ILE A 100 -46.45 -22.12 -16.09
N VAL A 101 -47.30 -22.84 -15.34
CA VAL A 101 -47.14 -23.02 -13.90
C VAL A 101 -45.81 -23.70 -13.57
N SER A 102 -45.44 -24.76 -14.30
CA SER A 102 -44.16 -25.45 -14.11
C SER A 102 -42.94 -24.56 -14.40
N ILE A 103 -42.99 -23.75 -15.46
CA ILE A 103 -41.91 -22.80 -15.77
C ILE A 103 -41.83 -21.70 -14.73
N GLN A 104 -42.97 -21.17 -14.24
CA GLN A 104 -42.98 -20.15 -13.17
C GLN A 104 -42.34 -20.66 -11.88
N GLN A 105 -42.63 -21.92 -11.51
CA GLN A 105 -41.97 -22.55 -10.36
C GLN A 105 -40.45 -22.65 -10.57
N SER A 106 -40.02 -23.12 -11.75
CA SER A 106 -38.59 -23.21 -12.10
C SER A 106 -37.91 -21.85 -12.06
N LEU A 107 -38.56 -20.82 -12.62
CA LEU A 107 -38.07 -19.45 -12.67
C LEU A 107 -37.87 -18.88 -11.26
N SER A 108 -38.82 -19.11 -10.35
CA SER A 108 -38.68 -18.71 -8.94
C SER A 108 -37.49 -19.38 -8.22
N GLN A 109 -37.17 -20.63 -8.58
CA GLN A 109 -36.02 -21.35 -8.03
C GLN A 109 -34.70 -20.76 -8.58
N HIS A 110 -34.66 -20.46 -9.88
CA HIS A 110 -33.51 -19.82 -10.51
C HIS A 110 -33.25 -18.41 -9.97
N GLU A 111 -34.29 -17.61 -9.72
CA GLU A 111 -34.16 -16.28 -9.09
C GLU A 111 -33.56 -16.38 -7.69
N LYS A 112 -34.03 -17.32 -6.87
CA LYS A 112 -33.45 -17.56 -5.53
C LYS A 112 -31.99 -18.01 -5.61
N LEU A 113 -31.65 -18.85 -6.59
CA LEU A 113 -30.27 -19.29 -6.82
C LEU A 113 -29.38 -18.12 -7.26
N GLU A 114 -29.86 -17.30 -8.20
CA GLU A 114 -29.17 -16.11 -8.69
C GLU A 114 -28.86 -15.14 -7.54
N GLN A 115 -29.84 -14.85 -6.68
CA GLN A 115 -29.66 -14.00 -5.51
C GLN A 115 -28.61 -14.56 -4.54
N LYS A 116 -28.63 -15.87 -4.27
CA LYS A 116 -27.64 -16.52 -3.40
C LYS A 116 -26.22 -16.41 -3.96
N VAL A 117 -26.05 -16.61 -5.27
CA VAL A 117 -24.73 -16.49 -5.92
C VAL A 117 -24.27 -15.03 -5.92
N SER A 118 -25.15 -14.09 -6.25
CA SER A 118 -24.86 -12.65 -6.22
C SER A 118 -24.43 -12.19 -4.83
N ALA A 119 -25.16 -12.57 -3.77
CA ALA A 119 -24.79 -12.26 -2.39
C ALA A 119 -23.43 -12.86 -2.00
N SER A 120 -23.10 -14.05 -2.51
CA SER A 120 -21.80 -14.70 -2.27
C SER A 120 -20.66 -13.98 -2.98
N ILE A 121 -20.89 -13.51 -4.21
CA ILE A 121 -19.95 -12.67 -4.97
C ILE A 121 -19.63 -11.40 -4.18
N ALA A 122 -20.66 -10.66 -3.75
CA ALA A 122 -20.48 -9.42 -2.99
C ALA A 122 -19.67 -9.63 -1.69
N LYS A 123 -19.89 -10.75 -0.99
CA LYS A 123 -19.11 -11.11 0.20
C LYS A 123 -17.63 -11.35 -0.11
N ILE A 124 -17.33 -12.03 -1.23
CA ILE A 124 -15.94 -12.28 -1.66
C ILE A 124 -15.26 -10.97 -2.07
N GLU A 125 -15.96 -10.09 -2.79
CA GLU A 125 -15.44 -8.76 -3.18
C GLU A 125 -15.11 -7.91 -1.95
N GLN A 126 -16.02 -7.85 -0.97
CA GLN A 126 -15.79 -7.14 0.28
C GLN A 126 -14.59 -7.69 1.05
N ARG A 127 -14.47 -9.03 1.13
CA ARG A 127 -13.32 -9.68 1.78
C ARG A 127 -12.01 -9.39 1.05
N LEU A 128 -12.01 -9.44 -0.28
CA LEU A 128 -10.86 -9.15 -1.13
C LEU A 128 -10.38 -7.71 -0.94
N SER A 129 -11.32 -6.75 -0.93
CA SER A 129 -11.04 -5.34 -0.66
C SER A 129 -10.39 -5.15 0.71
N ARG A 130 -10.99 -5.73 1.76
CA ARG A 130 -10.46 -5.66 3.14
C ARG A 130 -9.04 -6.21 3.25
N ILE A 131 -8.80 -7.41 2.72
CA ILE A 131 -7.47 -8.05 2.78
C ILE A 131 -6.44 -7.22 2.02
N THR A 132 -6.80 -6.70 0.84
CA THR A 132 -5.90 -5.88 0.03
C THR A 132 -5.53 -4.58 0.75
N GLN A 133 -6.51 -3.88 1.34
CA GLN A 133 -6.27 -2.66 2.11
C GLN A 133 -5.39 -2.93 3.33
N GLN A 134 -5.69 -3.99 4.09
CA GLN A 134 -4.92 -4.36 5.27
C GLN A 134 -3.47 -4.72 4.92
N ARG A 135 -3.25 -5.47 3.83
CA ARG A 135 -1.90 -5.77 3.32
C ARG A 135 -1.12 -4.50 3.00
N ASN A 136 -1.72 -3.57 2.25
CA ASN A 136 -1.06 -2.33 1.86
C ASN A 136 -0.68 -1.50 3.11
N MET A 137 -1.58 -1.39 4.09
CA MET A 137 -1.30 -0.73 5.37
C MET A 137 -0.12 -1.39 6.10
N MET A 138 -0.08 -2.72 6.17
CA MET A 138 1.01 -3.43 6.85
C MET A 138 2.35 -3.28 6.12
N ARG A 139 2.36 -3.27 4.77
CA ARG A 139 3.57 -2.97 3.99
C ARG A 139 4.08 -1.55 4.26
N SER A 140 3.20 -0.54 4.30
CA SER A 140 3.58 0.84 4.64
C SER A 140 4.15 0.95 6.05
N ARG A 141 3.51 0.29 7.04
CA ARG A 141 4.02 0.26 8.43
C ARG A 141 5.37 -0.44 8.53
N HIS A 142 5.57 -1.53 7.79
CA HIS A 142 6.83 -2.24 7.75
C HIS A 142 7.94 -1.36 7.18
N SER A 143 7.72 -0.71 6.03
CA SER A 143 8.68 0.21 5.41
C SER A 143 9.05 1.38 6.32
N ALA A 144 8.06 1.98 7.01
CA ALA A 144 8.33 3.05 7.97
C ALA A 144 9.14 2.57 9.18
N ALA A 145 8.82 1.38 9.72
CA ALA A 145 9.57 0.79 10.83
C ALA A 145 11.00 0.42 10.43
N ASP A 146 11.21 -0.02 9.19
CA ASP A 146 12.54 -0.34 8.65
C ASP A 146 13.37 0.94 8.48
N ALA A 147 12.80 2.01 7.93
CA ALA A 147 13.45 3.31 7.82
C ALA A 147 13.82 3.90 9.20
N LEU A 148 12.95 3.77 10.20
CA LEU A 148 13.27 4.22 11.57
C LEU A 148 14.39 3.38 12.20
N ARG A 149 14.44 2.07 11.92
CA ARG A 149 15.53 1.20 12.39
C ARG A 149 16.86 1.56 11.74
N THR A 150 16.89 1.85 10.45
CA THR A 150 18.13 2.26 9.78
C THR A 150 18.62 3.60 10.31
N ILE A 151 17.75 4.58 10.50
CA ILE A 151 18.08 5.88 11.13
C ILE A 151 18.64 5.67 12.55
N ASN A 152 17.94 4.95 13.43
CA ASN A 152 18.41 4.69 14.79
C ASN A 152 19.71 3.88 14.83
N SER A 153 19.95 2.98 13.87
CA SER A 153 21.20 2.23 13.78
C SER A 153 22.36 3.14 13.35
N ILE A 154 22.10 4.09 12.44
CA ILE A 154 23.08 5.11 12.05
C ILE A 154 23.36 6.05 13.23
N GLU A 155 22.35 6.56 13.93
CA GLU A 155 22.54 7.43 15.11
C GLU A 155 23.23 6.68 16.27
N GLY A 156 22.86 5.42 16.51
CA GLY A 156 23.48 4.57 17.55
C GLY A 156 24.91 4.13 17.21
N SER A 157 25.28 4.04 15.93
CA SER A 157 26.68 3.83 15.50
C SER A 157 27.46 5.15 15.40
N ALA A 158 26.81 6.27 15.08
CA ALA A 158 27.45 7.57 14.94
C ALA A 158 27.79 8.20 16.30
N GLY A 159 27.00 7.93 17.34
CA GLY A 159 27.15 8.56 18.65
C GLY A 159 28.43 8.20 19.44
N ASN A 160 29.21 7.20 19.01
CA ASN A 160 30.47 6.83 19.67
C ASN A 160 31.67 6.74 18.73
N ASP A 161 31.51 6.93 17.41
CA ASP A 161 32.60 6.73 16.44
C ASP A 161 32.72 7.87 15.44
N VAL A 162 31.67 8.66 15.15
CA VAL A 162 31.80 9.78 14.19
C VAL A 162 32.52 10.96 14.84
N ASP A 163 32.18 11.32 16.09
CA ASP A 163 32.91 12.36 16.82
C ASP A 163 34.36 11.92 17.15
N ASP A 164 34.55 10.66 17.59
CA ASP A 164 35.88 10.08 17.82
C ASP A 164 36.71 9.98 16.52
N THR A 165 36.09 9.71 15.37
CA THR A 165 36.78 9.71 14.07
C THR A 165 37.10 11.13 13.60
N PHE A 166 36.26 12.13 13.89
CA PHE A 166 36.59 13.54 13.66
C PHE A 166 37.75 14.01 14.52
N GLU A 167 37.75 13.73 15.84
CA GLU A 167 38.87 14.07 16.74
C GLU A 167 40.17 13.36 16.31
N ARG A 168 40.07 12.09 15.88
CA ARG A 168 41.22 11.33 15.39
C ARG A 168 41.70 11.80 14.02
N TRP A 169 40.80 12.29 13.16
CA TRP A 169 41.16 12.97 11.91
C TRP A 169 41.85 14.31 12.18
N GLU A 170 41.35 15.08 13.14
CA GLU A 170 41.94 16.36 13.54
C GLU A 170 43.33 16.16 14.15
N MET A 171 43.51 15.07 14.91
CA MET A 171 44.81 14.63 15.42
C MET A 171 45.76 14.18 14.29
N LEU A 172 45.27 13.42 13.31
CA LEU A 172 46.07 12.98 12.16
C LEU A 172 46.42 14.13 11.21
N ILE A 173 45.53 15.12 11.04
CA ILE A 173 45.81 16.35 10.30
C ILE A 173 46.87 17.16 11.04
N SER A 174 46.73 17.34 12.36
CA SER A 174 47.71 18.04 13.19
C SER A 174 49.08 17.34 13.19
N GLU A 175 49.11 16.01 13.22
CA GLU A 175 50.34 15.20 13.18
C GLU A 175 51.00 15.24 11.79
N ALA A 176 50.20 15.20 10.71
CA ALA A 176 50.68 15.35 9.34
C ALA A 176 51.19 16.78 9.04
N GLU A 177 50.55 17.81 9.61
CA GLU A 177 51.03 19.20 9.58
C GLU A 177 52.35 19.36 10.36
N TYR A 178 52.60 18.51 11.36
CA TYR A 178 53.84 18.50 12.14
C TYR A 178 54.98 17.73 11.44
N GLU A 179 54.68 16.63 10.72
CA GLU A 179 55.67 15.83 9.99
C GLU A 179 56.07 16.44 8.64
N VAL A 180 55.18 17.19 7.98
CA VAL A 180 55.46 17.85 6.70
C VAL A 180 55.90 19.29 6.95
N GLY A 181 57.17 19.45 7.28
CA GLY A 181 57.80 20.78 7.33
C GLY A 181 57.83 21.47 5.97
N GLN A 182 56.90 22.43 5.79
CA GLN A 182 56.99 23.75 5.11
C GLN A 182 56.65 23.98 3.60
N GLU A 183 55.66 24.89 3.45
CA GLU A 183 55.38 25.95 2.44
C GLU A 183 54.94 25.54 1.02
N ILE A 184 53.89 26.12 0.41
CA ILE A 184 53.66 27.53 0.00
C ILE A 184 52.14 27.72 -0.22
N GLU A 185 51.42 28.69 0.36
CA GLU A 185 51.45 30.12 0.00
C GLU A 185 51.32 31.00 1.26
N SER A 186 52.30 31.89 1.41
CA SER A 186 52.61 32.70 2.58
C SER A 186 51.58 33.79 2.84
N ILE A 187 51.00 33.80 4.04
CA ILE A 187 50.71 35.09 4.68
C ILE A 187 52.07 35.65 5.06
N ASP A 188 52.47 36.76 4.44
CA ASP A 188 53.70 37.45 4.82
C ASP A 188 53.54 37.96 6.26
N LEU A 189 54.03 37.17 7.21
CA LEU A 189 54.01 37.47 8.64
C LEU A 189 54.92 38.66 8.96
N LEU A 190 55.90 38.99 8.11
CA LEU A 190 56.69 40.19 8.26
C LEU A 190 55.80 41.40 7.98
N ASP A 191 55.08 41.40 6.86
CA ASP A 191 54.12 42.44 6.48
C ASP A 191 53.01 42.61 7.53
N LYS A 192 52.50 41.48 8.07
CA LYS A 192 51.51 41.48 9.16
C LYS A 192 52.07 42.04 10.48
N SER A 193 53.34 41.73 10.81
CA SER A 193 54.00 42.23 12.02
C SER A 193 54.46 43.70 11.92
N PHE A 194 54.69 44.21 10.71
CA PHE A 194 54.89 45.63 10.47
C PHE A 194 53.56 46.39 10.54
N CYS A 195 52.49 45.88 9.92
CA CYS A 195 51.15 46.46 10.05
C CYS A 195 50.70 46.53 11.51
N GLU A 196 50.86 45.45 12.29
CA GLU A 196 50.48 45.43 13.69
C GLU A 196 51.31 46.40 14.55
N LYS A 197 52.61 46.59 14.25
CA LYS A 197 53.46 47.56 14.97
C LYS A 197 53.19 49.01 14.56
N GLU A 198 52.95 49.27 13.28
CA GLU A 198 52.59 50.61 12.78
C GLU A 198 51.20 51.03 13.30
N ASP A 199 50.25 50.09 13.36
CA ASP A 199 48.96 50.29 14.03
C ASP A 199 49.13 50.48 15.55
N GLU A 200 50.05 49.77 16.20
CA GLU A 200 50.32 49.96 17.63
C GLU A 200 51.02 51.30 17.93
N GLU A 201 51.92 51.76 17.07
CA GLU A 201 52.59 53.07 17.21
C GLU A 201 51.62 54.24 16.96
N THR A 202 50.73 54.13 15.97
CA THR A 202 49.68 55.13 15.73
C THR A 202 48.68 55.20 16.88
N LEU A 203 48.24 54.06 17.41
CA LEU A 203 47.37 54.00 18.60
C LEU A 203 48.05 54.52 19.87
N ARG A 204 49.36 54.30 20.03
CA ARG A 204 50.13 54.87 21.16
C ARG A 204 50.32 56.39 21.04
N ALA A 205 50.52 56.92 19.83
CA ALA A 205 50.58 58.37 19.60
C ALA A 205 49.23 59.04 19.89
N GLU A 206 48.13 58.41 19.49
CA GLU A 206 46.78 58.88 19.76
C GLU A 206 46.44 58.82 21.27
N LEU A 207 46.87 57.76 21.96
CA LEU A 207 46.73 57.63 23.41
C LEU A 207 47.59 58.65 24.18
N ALA A 208 48.81 58.94 23.73
CA ALA A 208 49.67 59.96 24.34
C ALA A 208 49.09 61.37 24.16
N ALA A 209 48.50 61.68 23.00
CA ALA A 209 47.79 62.95 22.78
C ALA A 209 46.57 63.09 23.71
N LEU A 210 45.82 62.01 23.93
CA LEU A 210 44.69 62.00 24.88
C LEU A 210 45.13 62.11 26.34
N MET A 211 46.31 61.57 26.70
CA MET A 211 46.87 61.69 28.05
C MET A 211 47.47 63.08 28.31
N SER A 212 48.09 63.71 27.32
CA SER A 212 48.53 65.11 27.40
C SER A 212 47.35 66.07 27.59
N ASN A 213 46.25 65.86 26.85
CA ASN A 213 45.03 66.65 27.03
C ASN A 213 44.40 66.45 28.42
N LYS A 214 44.61 65.29 29.05
CA LYS A 214 44.15 65.01 30.42
C LYS A 214 45.05 65.61 31.50
N GLU A 215 46.34 65.79 31.24
CA GLU A 215 47.23 66.51 32.16
C GLU A 215 46.95 68.02 32.14
N ASP A 216 46.54 68.58 31.00
CA ASP A 216 46.03 69.97 30.94
C ASP A 216 44.68 70.14 31.67
N GLU A 217 43.83 69.10 31.74
CA GLU A 217 42.57 69.11 32.52
C GLU A 217 42.75 68.88 34.04
N HIS A 218 43.95 68.50 34.51
CA HIS A 218 44.25 68.31 35.94
C HIS A 218 45.24 69.35 36.52
N HIS A 219 45.55 70.40 35.75
CA HIS A 219 46.26 71.60 36.21
C HIS A 219 45.46 72.91 36.00
N GLU A 220 44.13 72.83 36.00
CA GLU A 220 43.24 73.86 36.57
C GLU A 220 42.87 73.55 38.01
#